data_AF-A0A6V7IYM5-F1
#
_entry.id   AF-A0A6V7IYM5-F1
#
_cell.length_a   1.000
_cell.length_b   1.000
_cell.length_c   1.000
_cell.angle_alpha   90.00
_cell.angle_beta   90.00
_cell.angle_gamma   90.00
#
_symmetry.space_group_name_H-M   'P 1'
#
loop_
_entity.id
_entity.type
_entity.pdbx_description
1 polymer ?
#
loop_
_entity_poly.entity_id
_entity_poly.type
_entity_poly.pdbx_seq_one_letter_code
_entity_poly.pdbx_strand_id
1 'polypeptide(L)' 'MPKPQVQEGEDPDPTPYLYVSLEQKRIDQSKPYDAKKACWVPDEKEGYLLGEIKATKGDVVSVILPGGE' A
#
# COMPACT_ATOMS: atom_id res chain seq x y z
N MET A 1 -41.13 -0.85 -6.48
CA MET A 1 -39.72 -1.10 -6.08
C MET A 1 -39.61 -2.57 -5.72
N PRO A 2 -38.64 -3.33 -6.26
CA PRO A 2 -38.42 -4.71 -5.82
C PRO A 2 -38.07 -4.71 -4.33
N LYS A 3 -38.68 -5.62 -3.56
CA LYS A 3 -38.37 -5.78 -2.14
C LYS A 3 -36.91 -6.21 -1.99
N PRO A 4 -36.14 -5.66 -1.03
CA PRO A 4 -34.79 -6.14 -0.75
C PRO A 4 -34.82 -7.65 -0.53
N GLN A 5 -33.94 -8.37 -1.19
CA GLN A 5 -33.77 -9.81 -0.96
C GLN A 5 -33.29 -9.98 0.48
N VAL A 6 -34.06 -10.68 1.29
CA VAL A 6 -33.68 -11.02 2.66
C VAL A 6 -32.56 -12.05 2.56
N GLN A 7 -31.39 -11.73 3.12
CA GLN A 7 -30.28 -12.65 3.18
C GLN A 7 -30.67 -13.83 4.09
N GLU A 8 -30.81 -15.03 3.53
CA GLU A 8 -31.09 -16.25 4.29
C GLU A 8 -29.77 -16.87 4.78
N GLY A 9 -29.50 -16.78 6.09
CA GLY A 9 -28.30 -17.32 6.75
C GLY A 9 -27.88 -16.50 7.97
N GLU A 10 -26.88 -16.96 8.74
CA GLU A 10 -26.16 -16.06 9.66
C GLU A 10 -25.30 -15.10 8.84
N ASP A 11 -25.38 -13.81 9.14
CA ASP A 11 -24.53 -12.82 8.50
C ASP A 11 -23.05 -13.16 8.75
N PRO A 12 -22.21 -13.21 7.71
CA PRO A 12 -20.79 -13.46 7.90
C PRO A 12 -20.19 -12.35 8.78
N ASP A 13 -19.27 -12.72 9.67
CA ASP A 13 -18.56 -11.75 10.51
C ASP A 13 -17.93 -10.67 9.61
N PRO A 14 -18.35 -9.39 9.73
CA PRO A 14 -17.83 -8.32 8.88
C PRO A 14 -16.43 -7.87 9.31
N THR A 15 -15.90 -8.36 10.44
CA THR A 15 -14.64 -7.93 11.03
C THR A 15 -13.47 -7.93 10.04
N PRO A 16 -13.23 -8.98 9.22
CA PRO A 16 -12.12 -8.99 8.27
C PRO A 16 -12.22 -7.93 7.15
N TYR A 17 -13.42 -7.41 6.89
CA TYR A 17 -13.68 -6.40 5.86
C TYR A 17 -13.66 -4.97 6.42
N LEU A 18 -13.78 -4.81 7.74
CA LEU A 18 -13.84 -3.52 8.43
C LEU A 18 -12.58 -3.20 9.24
N TYR A 19 -11.85 -4.23 9.69
CA TYR A 19 -10.71 -4.08 10.57
C TYR A 19 -9.47 -4.80 10.04
N VAL A 20 -8.34 -4.11 10.11
CA VAL A 20 -7.03 -4.75 10.03
C VAL A 20 -6.77 -5.46 11.36
N SER A 21 -6.46 -6.76 11.31
CA SER A 21 -6.21 -7.58 12.49
C SER A 21 -5.03 -7.03 13.33
N LEU A 22 -4.99 -7.35 14.62
CA LEU A 22 -3.87 -6.94 15.50
C LEU A 22 -2.53 -7.51 15.02
N GLU A 23 -2.54 -8.70 14.45
CA GLU A 23 -1.37 -9.33 13.87
C GLU A 23 -0.88 -8.55 12.64
N GLN A 24 -1.77 -8.24 11.69
CA GLN A 24 -1.42 -7.51 10.48
C GLN A 24 -0.92 -6.09 10.81
N LYS A 25 -1.56 -5.39 11.75
CA LYS A 25 -1.10 -4.08 12.23
C LYS A 25 0.34 -4.13 12.76
N ARG A 26 0.70 -5.17 13.51
CA ARG A 26 2.07 -5.34 14.05
C ARG A 26 3.08 -5.56 12.92
N ILE A 27 2.73 -6.39 11.94
CA ILE A 27 3.57 -6.63 10.76
C ILE A 27 3.80 -5.31 10.02
N ASP A 28 2.73 -4.57 9.72
CA ASP A 28 2.80 -3.32 8.95
C ASP A 28 3.61 -2.24 9.68
N GLN A 29 3.43 -2.10 11.00
CA GLN A 29 4.16 -1.12 11.81
C GLN A 29 5.64 -1.45 11.98
N SER A 30 6.01 -2.73 11.88
CA SER A 30 7.40 -3.19 12.02
C SER A 30 8.16 -3.29 10.70
N LYS A 31 7.49 -3.01 9.57
CA LYS A 31 8.09 -3.08 8.24
C LYS A 31 9.30 -2.14 8.15
N PRO A 32 10.48 -2.61 7.68
CA PRO A 32 11.64 -1.75 7.51
C PRO A 32 11.32 -0.56 6.60
N TYR A 33 11.67 0.64 7.06
CA TYR A 33 11.40 1.89 6.37
C TYR A 33 12.54 2.87 6.57
N ASP A 34 13.16 3.34 5.47
CA ASP A 34 14.14 4.42 5.48
C ASP A 34 13.45 5.73 5.10
N ALA A 35 13.18 6.56 6.11
CA ALA A 35 12.47 7.84 5.94
C ALA A 35 13.21 8.86 5.05
N LYS A 36 14.52 8.71 4.85
CA LYS A 36 15.32 9.61 4.00
C LYS A 36 15.38 9.16 2.55
N LYS A 37 15.14 7.87 2.29
CA LYS A 37 15.28 7.31 0.95
C LYS A 37 13.98 6.86 0.31
N ALA A 38 12.99 6.46 1.09
CA ALA A 38 11.71 6.02 0.55
C ALA A 38 10.96 7.22 -0.05
N CYS A 39 10.59 7.11 -1.33
CA CYS A 39 9.91 8.17 -2.07
C CYS A 39 8.89 7.62 -3.07
N TRP A 40 7.95 8.46 -3.47
CA TRP A 40 7.03 8.17 -4.57
C TRP A 40 7.51 8.87 -5.83
N VAL A 41 7.60 8.13 -6.93
CA VAL A 41 8.03 8.62 -8.25
C VAL A 41 6.84 8.48 -9.21
N PRO A 42 6.53 9.50 -10.04
CA PRO A 42 5.50 9.38 -11.06
C PRO A 42 5.87 8.30 -12.09
N ASP A 43 4.90 7.50 -12.51
CA ASP A 43 5.05 6.50 -13.55
C ASP A 43 3.84 6.54 -14.51
N GLU A 44 4.07 6.35 -15.80
CA GLU A 44 3.02 6.48 -16.81
C GLU A 44 1.96 5.35 -16.75
N LYS A 45 2.31 4.17 -16.23
CA LYS A 45 1.44 2.99 -16.21
C LYS A 45 0.75 2.82 -14.87
N GLU A 46 1.51 2.93 -13.79
CA GLU A 46 1.02 2.68 -12.42
C GLU A 46 0.61 3.98 -11.69
N GLY A 47 0.80 5.14 -12.34
CA GLY A 47 0.59 6.47 -11.75
C GLY A 47 1.75 6.87 -10.83
N TYR A 48 2.02 6.07 -9.80
CA TYR A 48 3.17 6.25 -8.91
C TYR A 48 3.81 4.93 -8.50
N LEU A 49 5.14 4.93 -8.41
CA LEU A 49 5.93 3.81 -7.92
C LEU A 49 6.63 4.19 -6.60
N LEU A 50 6.69 3.23 -5.68
CA LEU A 50 7.49 3.33 -4.46
C LEU A 50 8.95 3.01 -4.79
N GLY A 51 9.86 3.97 -4.60
CA GLY A 51 11.28 3.79 -4.89
C GLY A 51 12.21 4.17 -3.73
N GLU A 52 13.48 3.80 -3.85
CA GLU A 52 14.55 4.15 -2.91
C GLU A 52 15.57 5.09 -3.57
N ILE A 53 15.79 6.27 -2.99
CA ILE A 53 16.80 7.21 -3.44
C ILE A 53 18.20 6.60 -3.27
N LYS A 54 18.95 6.54 -4.37
CA LYS A 54 20.33 6.05 -4.40
C LYS A 54 21.36 7.16 -4.51
N ALA A 55 21.05 8.24 -5.22
CA ALA A 55 21.96 9.36 -5.39
C ALA A 55 21.21 10.66 -5.70
N THR A 56 21.86 11.78 -5.40
CA THR A 56 21.40 13.12 -5.77
C THR A 56 22.59 13.87 -6.36
N LYS A 57 22.41 14.46 -7.55
CA LYS A 57 23.42 15.26 -8.26
C LYS A 57 22.78 16.57 -8.68
N GLY A 58 23.00 17.63 -7.89
CA GLY A 58 22.26 18.88 -8.06
C GLY A 58 20.76 18.61 -7.90
N ASP A 59 19.99 18.98 -8.92
CA ASP A 59 18.54 18.84 -8.92
C ASP A 59 18.04 17.48 -9.45
N VAL A 60 18.96 16.57 -9.82
CA VAL A 60 18.61 15.24 -10.35
C VAL A 60 18.74 14.18 -9.25
N VAL A 61 17.65 13.46 -9.01
CA VAL A 61 17.57 12.35 -8.04
C VAL A 61 17.51 11.02 -8.79
N SER A 62 18.44 10.11 -8.49
CA SER A 62 18.42 8.73 -9.00
C SER A 62 17.73 7.83 -7.99
N VAL A 63 16.64 7.20 -8.41
CA VAL A 63 15.79 6.34 -7.58
C VAL A 63 15.83 4.92 -8.16
N ILE A 64 15.96 3.91 -7.30
CA ILE A 64 15.76 2.52 -7.70
C ILE A 64 14.31 2.11 -7.49
N LEU A 65 13.75 1.49 -8.52
CA LEU A 65 12.38 1.00 -8.55
C LEU A 65 12.26 -0.48 -8.15
N PRO A 66 11.06 -0.95 -7.78
CA PRO A 66 10.79 -2.35 -7.50
C PRO A 66 10.94 -3.17 -8.78
N GLY A 67 12.12 -3.76 -9.00
CA GLY A 67 12.47 -4.42 -10.27
C GLY A 67 13.94 -4.25 -10.66
N GLY A 68 14.64 -3.28 -10.04
CA GLY A 68 16.08 -3.08 -10.23
C GLY A 68 16.45 -2.05 -11.30
N GLU A 69 15.48 -1.39 -11.91
CA GLU A 69 15.66 -0.20 -12.74
C GLU A 69 15.95 1.06 -11.91
#